data_AF-A0A815C1Q0-F1
#
_entry.id   AF-A0A815C1Q0-F1
#
_cell.length_a   1.000
_cell.length_b   1.000
_cell.length_c   1.000
_cell.angle_alpha   90.00
_cell.angle_beta   90.00
_cell.angle_gamma   90.00
#
_symmetry.space_group_name_H-M   'P 1'
#
loop_
_entity.id
_entity.type
_entity.pdbx_description
1 polymer ?
#
loop_
_entity_poly.entity_id
_entity_poly.type
_entity_poly.pdbx_seq_one_letter_code
_entity_poly.pdbx_strand_id
1 'polypeptide(L)'
;MEFRPPPFQKSKNPISSIESGTSWQRQYYKDKFGFKKDQMENKPLEVVQHYIEGLCWMLHYYYKGVPSWDWYYQNYYPPLASTFSNFEDIHVDFNQKSEPLKPLEHMSATFPSKYAHPAVDAHGKRFEEQYIIKLPFVNEKRLYGALKSIDSTLIEEEEKRNRFDDERLFVYSTNPSYQEFDNMNTNNENEIALSENMKQQIIPEDAVPKMNNQVLCVKYRNGIT
;
A
#
# COMPACT_ATOMS: atom_id res chain seq x y z
N MET A 1 -13.27 -30.93 -8.15
CA MET A 1 -12.40 -30.69 -9.32
C MET A 1 -11.10 -30.13 -8.80
N GLU A 2 -10.04 -30.93 -8.79
CA GLU A 2 -8.69 -30.43 -8.46
C GLU A 2 -8.13 -29.71 -9.69
N PHE A 3 -7.87 -28.40 -9.54
CA PHE A 3 -7.16 -27.65 -10.56
C PHE A 3 -5.70 -28.10 -10.56
N ARG A 4 -5.27 -28.82 -11.60
CA ARG A 4 -3.85 -29.06 -11.87
C ARG A 4 -3.40 -28.07 -12.93
N PRO A 5 -2.57 -27.07 -12.59
CA PRO A 5 -2.00 -26.19 -13.59
C PRO A 5 -1.20 -27.01 -14.61
N PRO A 6 -1.23 -26.64 -15.90
CA PRO A 6 -0.45 -27.33 -16.91
C PRO A 6 1.05 -27.30 -16.55
N PRO A 7 1.83 -28.34 -16.90
CA PRO A 7 3.24 -28.41 -16.57
C PRO A 7 3.98 -27.22 -17.17
N PHE A 8 4.73 -26.50 -16.34
CA PHE A 8 5.56 -25.37 -16.76
C PHE A 8 6.57 -25.82 -17.82
N GLN A 9 6.37 -25.39 -19.07
CA GLN A 9 7.33 -25.61 -20.14
C GLN A 9 8.42 -24.54 -20.06
N LYS A 10 9.63 -24.92 -19.64
CA LYS A 10 10.81 -24.05 -19.74
C LYS A 10 10.95 -23.58 -21.19
N SER A 11 11.01 -22.27 -21.39
CA SER A 11 11.36 -21.65 -22.67
C SER A 11 12.70 -22.24 -23.16
N LYS A 12 12.74 -22.67 -24.41
CA LYS A 12 13.93 -23.27 -25.05
C LYS A 12 15.00 -22.23 -25.44
N ASN A 13 14.84 -20.97 -25.06
CA ASN A 13 15.82 -19.94 -25.36
C ASN A 13 16.86 -19.90 -24.23
N PRO A 14 18.16 -20.13 -24.53
CA PRO A 14 19.21 -20.06 -23.52
C PRO A 14 19.26 -18.64 -22.94
N ILE A 15 19.38 -18.61 -21.61
CA ILE A 15 19.58 -17.42 -20.78
C ILE A 15 20.81 -16.68 -21.34
N SER A 16 20.59 -15.55 -22.00
CA SER A 16 21.67 -14.67 -22.40
C SER A 16 22.13 -13.94 -21.14
N SER A 17 23.31 -14.29 -20.63
CA SER A 17 24.03 -13.45 -19.66
C SER A 17 24.05 -12.00 -20.15
N ILE A 18 23.93 -11.04 -19.24
CA ILE A 18 23.83 -9.59 -19.56
C ILE A 18 25.03 -9.07 -20.40
N GLU A 19 26.17 -9.79 -20.39
CA GLU A 19 27.30 -9.57 -21.29
C GLU A 19 26.94 -9.72 -22.78
N SER A 20 25.97 -10.59 -23.09
CA SER A 20 25.41 -10.85 -24.42
C SER A 20 24.04 -10.18 -24.65
N GLY A 21 23.73 -9.14 -23.87
CA GLY A 21 22.53 -8.34 -24.09
C GLY A 21 22.52 -7.76 -25.50
N THR A 22 21.47 -8.07 -26.27
CA THR A 22 21.22 -7.47 -27.58
C THR A 22 21.26 -5.94 -27.49
N SER A 23 21.79 -5.28 -28.51
CA SER A 23 22.04 -3.81 -28.53
C SER A 23 20.86 -2.98 -28.00
N TRP A 24 19.62 -3.41 -28.27
CA TRP A 24 18.41 -2.73 -27.84
C TRP A 24 18.12 -2.84 -26.32
N GLN A 25 18.52 -3.92 -25.64
CA GLN A 25 18.31 -4.07 -24.19
C GLN A 25 19.15 -3.04 -23.43
N ARG A 26 20.41 -2.86 -23.83
CA ARG A 26 21.30 -1.83 -23.28
C ARG A 26 20.75 -0.43 -23.57
N GLN A 27 20.24 -0.22 -24.78
CA GLN A 27 19.62 1.05 -25.17
C GLN A 27 18.38 1.35 -24.32
N TYR A 28 17.55 0.35 -24.02
CA TYR A 28 16.39 0.50 -23.15
C TYR A 28 16.77 1.02 -21.76
N TYR A 29 17.70 0.34 -21.06
CA TYR A 29 18.11 0.76 -19.73
C TYR A 29 18.84 2.11 -19.73
N LYS A 30 19.60 2.40 -20.78
CA LYS A 30 20.24 3.71 -20.97
C LYS A 30 19.22 4.82 -21.13
N ASP A 31 18.20 4.64 -21.97
CA ASP A 31 17.24 5.70 -22.29
C ASP A 31 16.17 5.89 -21.20
N LYS A 32 15.73 4.79 -20.58
CA LYS A 32 14.64 4.82 -19.58
C LYS A 32 15.13 5.07 -18.17
N PHE A 33 16.26 4.48 -17.79
CA PHE A 33 16.81 4.58 -16.43
C PHE A 33 18.04 5.50 -16.35
N GLY A 34 18.63 5.89 -17.49
CA GLY A 34 19.82 6.74 -17.50
C GLY A 34 21.10 6.02 -17.06
N PHE A 35 21.10 4.69 -17.04
CA PHE A 35 22.25 3.90 -16.58
C PHE A 35 23.47 4.11 -17.50
N LYS A 36 24.65 4.22 -16.89
CA LYS A 36 25.92 4.31 -17.60
C LYS A 36 26.44 2.91 -17.94
N LYS A 37 27.44 2.81 -18.84
CA LYS A 37 27.98 1.52 -19.32
C LYS A 37 28.53 0.65 -18.19
N ASP A 38 29.22 1.25 -17.24
CA ASP A 38 29.79 0.64 -16.03
C ASP A 38 28.72 0.10 -15.06
N GLN A 39 27.47 0.53 -15.22
CA GLN A 39 26.36 0.16 -14.33
C GLN A 39 25.47 -0.94 -14.92
N MET A 40 25.68 -1.32 -16.17
CA MET A 40 24.77 -2.22 -16.92
C MET A 40 24.77 -3.66 -16.43
N GLU A 41 25.76 -4.07 -15.64
CA GLU A 41 25.84 -5.43 -15.10
C GLU A 41 24.98 -5.59 -13.85
N ASN A 42 25.04 -4.63 -12.91
CA ASN A 42 24.42 -4.75 -11.59
C ASN A 42 23.08 -4.02 -11.46
N LYS A 43 22.97 -2.79 -12.00
CA LYS A 43 21.75 -1.97 -11.83
C LYS A 43 20.49 -2.61 -12.40
N PRO A 44 20.50 -3.26 -13.57
CA PRO A 44 19.31 -3.96 -14.06
C PRO A 44 18.85 -5.11 -13.14
N LEU A 45 19.78 -5.80 -12.48
CA LEU A 45 19.46 -6.85 -11.51
C LEU A 45 18.83 -6.25 -10.24
N GLU A 46 19.32 -5.09 -9.77
CA GLU A 46 18.66 -4.36 -8.67
C GLU A 46 17.22 -3.96 -9.02
N VAL A 47 16.94 -3.57 -10.27
CA VAL A 47 15.58 -3.25 -10.72
C VAL A 47 14.70 -4.50 -10.72
N VAL A 48 15.23 -5.65 -11.16
CA VAL A 48 14.53 -6.95 -11.09
C VAL A 48 14.21 -7.31 -9.65
N GLN A 49 15.15 -7.13 -8.72
CA GLN A 49 14.94 -7.40 -7.31
C GLN A 49 13.77 -6.58 -6.75
N HIS A 50 13.80 -5.25 -6.91
CA HIS A 50 12.70 -4.40 -6.44
C HIS A 50 11.37 -4.72 -7.12
N TYR A 51 11.39 -5.17 -8.38
CA TYR A 51 10.16 -5.57 -9.08
C TYR A 51 9.57 -6.85 -8.48
N ILE A 52 10.41 -7.85 -8.17
CA ILE A 52 9.99 -9.09 -7.53
C ILE A 52 9.50 -8.85 -6.11
N GLU A 53 10.19 -8.02 -5.33
CA GLU A 53 9.71 -7.54 -4.03
C GLU A 53 8.29 -6.98 -4.15
N GLY A 54 8.01 -6.17 -5.18
CA GLY A 54 6.67 -5.65 -5.43
C GLY A 54 5.62 -6.68 -5.79
N LEU A 55 5.98 -7.72 -6.57
CA LEU A 55 5.08 -8.84 -6.85
C LEU A 55 4.74 -9.60 -5.56
N CYS A 56 5.74 -9.86 -4.71
CA CYS A 56 5.56 -10.49 -3.41
C CYS A 56 4.73 -9.60 -2.46
N TRP A 57 4.96 -8.29 -2.46
CA TRP A 57 4.19 -7.31 -1.69
C TRP A 57 2.72 -7.36 -2.09
N MET A 58 2.42 -7.33 -3.40
CA MET A 58 1.05 -7.42 -3.92
C MET A 58 0.38 -8.73 -3.52
N LEU A 59 1.07 -9.87 -3.68
CA LEU A 59 0.50 -11.16 -3.31
C LEU A 59 0.22 -11.23 -1.79
N HIS A 60 1.14 -10.72 -0.97
CA HIS A 60 0.95 -10.65 0.48
C HIS A 60 -0.25 -9.75 0.82
N TYR A 61 -0.36 -8.58 0.19
CA TYR A 61 -1.47 -7.64 0.34
C TYR A 61 -2.84 -8.31 0.16
N TYR A 62 -3.03 -9.05 -0.93
CA TYR A 62 -4.31 -9.70 -1.22
C TYR A 62 -4.66 -10.84 -0.27
N TYR A 63 -3.67 -11.59 0.24
CA TYR A 63 -3.92 -12.82 0.99
C TYR A 63 -3.76 -12.70 2.51
N LYS A 64 -2.98 -11.73 3.00
CA LYS A 64 -2.69 -11.56 4.45
C LYS A 64 -2.74 -10.10 4.92
N GLY A 65 -3.11 -9.17 4.06
CA GLY A 65 -3.10 -7.74 4.37
C GLY A 65 -1.76 -7.06 4.10
N VAL A 66 -1.66 -5.78 4.44
CA VAL A 66 -0.52 -4.92 4.08
C VAL A 66 0.77 -5.42 4.74
N PRO A 67 1.77 -5.89 3.97
CA PRO A 67 3.02 -6.36 4.55
C PRO A 67 3.96 -5.23 4.95
N SER A 68 3.90 -4.09 4.26
CA SER A 68 4.66 -2.89 4.58
C SER A 68 3.97 -1.64 4.02
N TRP A 69 3.79 -0.62 4.86
CA TRP A 69 3.25 0.69 4.46
C TRP A 69 4.31 1.59 3.80
N ASP A 70 5.58 1.37 4.11
CA ASP A 70 6.70 2.21 3.65
C ASP A 70 7.26 1.74 2.30
N TRP A 71 7.02 0.47 1.94
CA TRP A 71 7.56 -0.09 0.71
C TRP A 71 6.88 0.51 -0.52
N TYR A 72 7.68 0.89 -1.51
CA TYR A 72 7.21 1.32 -2.83
C TYR A 72 8.24 1.02 -3.92
N TYR A 73 7.77 0.87 -5.16
CA TYR A 73 8.65 0.63 -6.30
C TYR A 73 9.32 1.92 -6.79
N GLN A 74 10.63 2.04 -6.57
CA GLN A 74 11.43 3.26 -6.81
C GLN A 74 11.84 3.51 -8.27
N ASN A 75 11.11 2.96 -9.25
CA ASN A 75 11.40 3.18 -10.66
C ASN A 75 10.12 3.48 -11.44
N TYR A 76 10.22 4.30 -12.49
CA TYR A 76 9.06 4.59 -13.35
C TYR A 76 8.79 3.51 -14.39
N TYR A 77 9.77 2.65 -14.66
CA TYR A 77 9.70 1.62 -15.69
C TYR A 77 9.97 0.24 -15.07
N PRO A 78 9.34 -0.82 -15.60
CA PRO A 78 9.64 -2.19 -15.19
C PRO A 78 10.99 -2.67 -15.77
N PRO A 79 11.61 -3.70 -15.20
CA PRO A 79 12.71 -4.41 -15.86
C PRO A 79 12.20 -5.16 -17.10
N LEU A 80 13.12 -5.48 -18.01
CA LEU A 80 12.82 -6.36 -19.14
C LEU A 80 12.63 -7.81 -18.66
N ALA A 81 11.65 -8.53 -19.21
CA ALA A 81 11.42 -9.95 -18.92
C ALA A 81 12.67 -10.82 -19.14
N SER A 82 13.48 -10.48 -20.15
CA SER A 82 14.75 -11.17 -20.44
C SER A 82 15.84 -10.97 -19.37
N THR A 83 15.71 -9.95 -18.52
CA THR A 83 16.66 -9.66 -17.44
C THR A 83 16.37 -10.50 -16.19
N PHE A 84 15.18 -11.11 -16.09
CA PHE A 84 14.85 -12.03 -15.01
C PHE A 84 15.72 -13.29 -15.14
N SER A 85 16.82 -13.31 -14.41
CA SER A 85 17.77 -14.41 -14.33
C SER A 85 18.17 -14.59 -12.86
N ASN A 86 18.34 -15.84 -12.43
CA ASN A 86 18.80 -16.20 -11.08
C ASN A 86 18.02 -15.54 -9.92
N PHE A 87 16.69 -15.45 -10.03
CA PHE A 87 15.86 -14.86 -8.98
C PHE A 87 15.43 -15.84 -7.88
N GLU A 88 15.85 -17.11 -7.97
CA GLU A 88 15.58 -18.13 -6.94
C GLU A 88 16.20 -17.76 -5.59
N ASP A 89 17.29 -16.98 -5.61
CA ASP A 89 18.01 -16.53 -4.40
C ASP A 89 17.49 -15.19 -3.83
N ILE A 90 16.48 -14.58 -4.45
CA ILE A 90 15.95 -13.28 -3.98
C ILE A 90 15.08 -13.52 -2.75
N HIS A 91 15.63 -13.15 -1.59
CA HIS A 91 14.91 -13.19 -0.33
C HIS A 91 14.14 -11.88 -0.11
N VAL A 92 12.82 -11.94 -0.17
CA VAL A 92 11.94 -10.81 0.13
C VAL A 92 11.52 -10.87 1.60
N ASP A 93 11.86 -9.83 2.36
CA ASP A 93 11.47 -9.71 3.76
C ASP A 93 10.78 -8.36 4.02
N PHE A 94 9.59 -8.41 4.64
CA PHE A 94 8.81 -7.26 5.07
C PHE A 94 8.69 -7.17 6.61
N ASN A 95 9.59 -7.82 7.37
CA ASN A 95 9.57 -7.82 8.84
C ASN A 95 9.80 -6.45 9.50
N GLN A 96 10.11 -5.41 8.72
CA GLN A 96 10.24 -4.05 9.26
C GLN A 96 8.85 -3.51 9.65
N LYS A 97 8.73 -3.06 10.89
CA LYS A 97 7.53 -2.35 11.35
C LYS A 97 7.36 -1.08 10.53
N SER A 98 6.21 -0.95 9.92
CA SER A 98 5.77 0.23 9.18
C SER A 98 4.33 0.52 9.54
N GLU A 99 3.94 1.79 9.53
CA GLU A 99 2.61 2.25 9.91
C GLU A 99 2.05 3.16 8.82
N PRO A 100 0.71 3.22 8.66
CA PRO A 100 0.13 4.13 7.71
C PRO A 100 0.47 5.58 8.05
N LEU A 101 0.68 6.40 7.02
CA LEU A 101 0.80 7.85 7.18
C LEU A 101 -0.46 8.43 7.81
N LYS A 102 -0.30 9.43 8.69
CA LYS A 102 -1.43 10.21 9.19
C LYS A 102 -2.11 10.97 8.04
N PRO A 103 -3.38 11.35 8.20
CA PRO A 103 -4.13 12.05 7.14
C PRO A 103 -3.42 13.29 6.56
N LEU A 104 -2.81 14.15 7.38
CA LEU A 104 -2.09 15.34 6.88
C LEU A 104 -0.76 14.99 6.20
N GLU A 105 -0.07 13.95 6.65
CA GLU A 105 1.16 13.45 6.03
C GLU A 105 0.86 12.88 4.65
N HIS A 106 -0.17 12.04 4.55
CA HIS A 106 -0.65 11.48 3.30
C HIS A 106 -1.09 12.58 2.32
N MET A 107 -1.86 13.56 2.79
CA MET A 107 -2.27 14.71 1.98
C MET A 107 -1.07 15.48 1.43
N SER A 108 -0.08 15.75 2.28
CA SER A 108 1.15 16.46 1.89
C SER A 108 2.00 15.67 0.90
N ALA A 109 1.97 14.34 0.95
CA ALA A 109 2.69 13.47 0.02
C ALA A 109 1.99 13.31 -1.34
N THR A 110 0.66 13.43 -1.39
CA THR A 110 -0.15 13.13 -2.58
C THR A 110 -0.65 14.37 -3.32
N PHE A 111 -0.80 15.51 -2.63
CA PHE A 111 -1.38 16.68 -3.26
C PHE A 111 -0.38 17.32 -4.23
N PRO A 112 -0.80 17.59 -5.49
CA PRO A 112 0.09 18.17 -6.47
C PRO A 112 0.48 19.58 -6.04
N SER A 113 1.78 19.88 -6.10
CA SER A 113 2.23 21.26 -6.03
C SER A 113 1.79 21.98 -7.30
N LYS A 114 1.13 23.13 -7.15
CA LYS A 114 0.78 24.02 -8.26
C LYS A 114 1.99 24.48 -9.10
N TYR A 115 3.20 24.34 -8.56
CA TYR A 115 4.46 24.67 -9.22
C TYR A 115 5.18 23.45 -9.81
N ALA A 116 4.61 22.25 -9.69
CA ALA A 116 5.20 21.06 -10.27
C ALA A 116 4.94 21.01 -11.78
N HIS A 117 6.01 20.91 -12.56
CA HIS A 117 5.98 20.69 -14.00
C HIS A 117 6.75 19.40 -14.31
N PRO A 118 6.14 18.21 -14.08
CA PRO A 118 6.82 16.94 -14.28
C PRO A 118 7.06 16.67 -15.76
N ALA A 119 8.16 15.98 -16.07
CA ALA A 119 8.38 15.47 -17.41
C ALA A 119 7.42 14.31 -17.68
N VAL A 120 6.90 14.21 -18.92
CA VAL A 120 6.01 13.12 -19.34
C VAL A 120 6.68 12.26 -20.42
N ASP A 121 6.46 10.95 -20.37
CA ASP A 121 6.92 10.00 -21.40
C ASP A 121 5.74 9.18 -21.91
N ALA A 122 5.42 9.34 -23.19
CA ALA A 122 4.35 8.58 -23.83
C ALA A 122 4.62 7.07 -23.87
N HIS A 123 5.89 6.66 -23.89
CA HIS A 123 6.29 5.26 -23.98
C HIS A 123 5.55 4.45 -25.07
N GLY A 124 5.32 5.07 -26.23
CA GLY A 124 4.60 4.46 -27.35
C GLY A 124 3.08 4.35 -27.17
N LYS A 125 2.53 4.94 -26.11
CA LYS A 125 1.08 5.01 -25.87
C LYS A 125 0.44 6.12 -26.68
N ARG A 126 -0.82 5.90 -27.07
CA ARG A 126 -1.59 6.83 -27.91
C ARG A 126 -2.23 7.96 -27.10
N PHE A 127 -2.69 7.65 -25.88
CA PHE A 127 -3.50 8.53 -25.05
C PHE A 127 -2.67 9.07 -23.88
N GLU A 128 -2.80 10.36 -23.58
CA GLU A 128 -1.99 11.06 -22.57
C GLU A 128 -2.19 10.50 -21.16
N GLU A 129 -3.38 9.98 -20.88
CA GLU A 129 -3.75 9.33 -19.63
C GLU A 129 -2.96 8.03 -19.38
N GLN A 130 -2.31 7.50 -20.42
CA GLN A 130 -1.44 6.33 -20.33
C GLN A 130 0.04 6.70 -20.25
N TYR A 131 0.37 7.99 -20.27
CA TYR A 131 1.75 8.46 -20.25
C TYR A 131 2.35 8.29 -18.85
N ILE A 132 3.66 8.08 -18.81
CA ILE A 132 4.40 7.98 -17.57
C ILE A 132 4.78 9.40 -17.13
N ILE A 133 4.26 9.80 -15.97
CA ILE A 133 4.57 11.09 -15.36
C ILE A 133 5.78 10.92 -14.43
N LYS A 134 6.88 11.61 -14.74
CA LYS A 134 8.13 11.56 -13.97
C LYS A 134 8.10 12.56 -12.82
N LEU A 135 7.39 12.22 -11.75
CA LEU A 135 7.37 12.98 -10.49
C LEU A 135 8.45 12.48 -9.54
N PRO A 136 9.29 13.36 -8.97
CA PRO A 136 10.29 12.93 -8.00
C PRO A 136 9.61 12.26 -6.81
N PHE A 137 10.14 11.09 -6.42
CA PHE A 137 9.63 10.37 -5.26
C PHE A 137 9.77 11.21 -3.98
N VAL A 138 8.75 11.13 -3.13
CA VAL A 138 8.71 11.86 -1.87
C VAL A 138 9.80 11.31 -0.95
N ASN A 139 10.60 12.21 -0.36
CA ASN A 139 11.55 11.84 0.69
C ASN A 139 10.85 11.94 2.04
N GLU A 140 10.55 10.80 2.63
CA GLU A 140 9.78 10.65 3.86
C GLU A 140 10.39 11.43 5.04
N LYS A 141 11.71 11.31 5.26
CA LYS A 141 12.42 12.05 6.33
C LYS A 141 12.29 13.56 6.17
N ARG A 142 12.36 14.06 4.93
CA ARG A 142 12.20 15.48 4.63
C ARG A 142 10.76 15.93 4.85
N LEU A 143 9.78 15.08 4.51
CA LEU A 143 8.36 15.35 4.73
C LEU A 143 8.05 15.49 6.22
N TYR A 144 8.43 14.51 7.04
CA TYR A 144 8.22 14.56 8.49
C TYR A 144 8.94 15.74 9.14
N GLY A 145 10.16 16.04 8.70
CA GLY A 145 10.91 17.21 9.19
C GLY A 145 10.15 18.52 8.94
N ALA A 146 9.50 18.66 7.79
CA ALA A 146 8.67 19.83 7.49
C ALA A 146 7.39 19.87 8.34
N LEU A 147 6.67 18.75 8.44
CA LEU A 147 5.39 18.68 9.16
C LEU A 147 5.54 18.87 10.67
N LYS A 148 6.64 18.40 11.25
CA LYS A 148 6.94 18.56 12.69
C LYS A 148 6.95 20.03 13.13
N SER A 149 7.31 20.95 12.24
CA SER A 149 7.30 22.40 12.55
C SER A 149 5.89 22.99 12.62
N ILE A 150 4.92 22.38 11.93
CA ILE A 150 3.53 22.84 11.81
C ILE A 150 2.63 22.15 12.83
N ASP A 151 3.00 20.95 13.31
CA ASP A 151 2.19 20.14 14.22
C ASP A 151 1.73 20.93 15.48
N SER A 152 2.62 21.80 16.02
CA SER A 152 2.31 22.67 17.16
C SER A 152 1.33 23.82 16.88
N THR A 153 0.96 24.05 15.62
CA THR A 153 0.08 25.15 15.18
C THR A 153 -1.33 24.68 14.82
N LEU A 154 -1.58 23.36 14.85
CA LEU A 154 -2.87 22.78 14.49
C LEU A 154 -3.94 23.19 15.51
N ILE A 155 -5.13 23.47 15.00
CA ILE A 155 -6.32 23.66 15.86
C ILE A 155 -6.92 22.31 16.25
N GLU A 156 -7.72 22.26 17.32
CA GLU A 156 -8.32 21.03 17.85
C GLU A 156 -9.07 20.20 16.77
N GLU A 157 -9.82 20.86 15.89
CA GLU A 157 -10.52 20.20 14.77
C GLU A 157 -9.55 19.59 13.73
N GLU A 158 -8.39 20.22 13.50
CA GLU A 158 -7.36 19.69 12.61
C GLU A 158 -6.63 18.51 13.24
N GLU A 159 -6.29 18.63 14.52
CA GLU A 159 -5.73 17.52 15.30
C GLU A 159 -6.69 16.32 15.31
N LYS A 160 -7.99 16.56 15.47
CA LYS A 160 -9.01 15.50 15.42
C LYS A 160 -9.07 14.80 14.08
N ARG A 161 -8.97 15.55 12.97
CA ARG A 161 -8.92 14.98 11.62
C ARG A 161 -7.60 14.30 11.28
N ASN A 162 -6.51 14.63 11.98
CA ASN A 162 -5.19 14.06 11.76
C ASN A 162 -4.91 12.80 12.63
N ARG A 163 -5.95 12.16 13.16
CA ARG A 163 -5.86 10.90 13.91
C ARG A 163 -6.55 9.76 13.17
N PHE A 164 -6.12 8.54 13.45
CA PHE A 164 -6.87 7.34 13.09
C PHE A 164 -8.09 7.24 14.03
N ASP A 165 -9.26 6.94 13.46
CA ASP A 165 -10.50 6.69 14.19
C ASP A 165 -10.89 5.21 13.99
N ASP A 166 -11.65 4.67 14.93
CA ASP A 166 -12.14 3.30 14.85
C ASP A 166 -13.35 3.19 13.91
N GLU A 167 -13.56 2.00 13.36
CA GLU A 167 -14.75 1.71 12.56
C GLU A 167 -16.02 1.80 13.41
N ARG A 168 -17.17 2.03 12.78
CA ARG A 168 -18.45 2.20 13.48
C ARG A 168 -19.48 1.20 12.97
N LEU A 169 -20.17 0.56 13.89
CA LEU A 169 -21.30 -0.33 13.62
C LEU A 169 -22.60 0.36 13.99
N PHE A 170 -23.56 0.34 13.07
CA PHE A 170 -24.90 0.86 13.28
C PHE A 170 -25.90 -0.29 13.44
N VAL A 171 -26.62 -0.31 14.56
CA VAL A 171 -27.57 -1.38 14.89
C VAL A 171 -28.95 -0.79 15.06
N TYR A 172 -29.89 -1.23 14.23
CA TYR A 172 -31.30 -0.84 14.32
C TYR A 172 -32.02 -1.55 15.47
N SER A 173 -33.02 -0.89 16.06
CA SER A 173 -33.85 -1.42 17.15
C SER A 173 -34.63 -2.70 16.79
N THR A 174 -34.76 -2.99 15.50
CA THR A 174 -35.37 -4.22 14.99
C THR A 174 -34.40 -5.41 14.94
N ASN A 175 -33.08 -5.18 15.09
CA ASN A 175 -32.10 -6.25 15.10
C ASN A 175 -32.19 -7.01 16.43
N PRO A 176 -32.21 -8.36 16.42
CA PRO A 176 -32.25 -9.17 17.64
C PRO A 176 -31.14 -8.84 18.66
N SER A 177 -29.97 -8.42 18.18
CA SER A 177 -28.78 -8.11 19.00
C SER A 177 -28.82 -6.70 19.59
N TYR A 178 -29.83 -5.88 19.27
CA TYR A 178 -29.89 -4.48 19.70
C TYR A 178 -29.89 -4.31 21.23
N GLN A 179 -30.65 -5.16 21.94
CA GLN A 179 -30.72 -5.07 23.41
C GLN A 179 -29.39 -5.42 24.07
N GLU A 180 -28.61 -6.33 23.48
CA GLU A 180 -27.27 -6.67 23.96
C GLU A 180 -26.36 -5.44 23.86
N PHE A 181 -26.33 -4.77 22.69
CA PHE A 181 -25.55 -3.55 22.50
C PHE A 181 -26.01 -2.36 23.36
N ASP A 182 -27.32 -2.18 23.58
CA ASP A 182 -27.86 -1.08 24.42
C ASP A 182 -27.46 -1.26 25.90
N ASN A 183 -27.50 -2.50 26.40
CA ASN A 183 -27.08 -2.84 27.76
C ASN A 183 -25.56 -2.63 27.95
N MET A 184 -24.75 -2.86 26.93
CA MET A 184 -23.29 -2.68 27.03
C MET A 184 -22.88 -1.22 26.97
N ASN A 185 -23.56 -0.42 26.13
CA ASN A 185 -23.38 1.03 26.10
C ASN A 185 -23.73 1.70 27.44
N THR A 186 -24.64 1.10 28.22
CA THR A 186 -25.01 1.59 29.55
C THR A 186 -24.08 1.09 30.66
N ASN A 187 -23.46 -0.08 30.50
CA ASN A 187 -22.59 -0.69 31.51
C ASN A 187 -21.07 -0.41 31.33
N ASN A 188 -20.63 0.26 30.25
CA ASN A 188 -19.20 0.46 29.92
C ASN A 188 -18.39 -0.86 29.91
N GLU A 189 -18.99 -1.96 29.45
CA GLU A 189 -18.29 -3.24 29.30
C GLU A 189 -17.56 -3.26 27.94
N ASN A 190 -16.24 -3.49 27.96
CA ASN A 190 -15.36 -3.19 26.83
C ASN A 190 -15.23 -4.29 25.76
N GLU A 191 -15.78 -5.50 25.95
CA GLU A 191 -15.51 -6.61 25.05
C GLU A 191 -16.67 -7.62 24.92
N ILE A 192 -17.02 -7.95 23.68
CA ILE A 192 -17.88 -9.10 23.33
C ILE A 192 -17.22 -9.83 22.17
N ALA A 193 -17.22 -11.16 22.18
CA ALA A 193 -17.01 -11.97 20.99
C ALA A 193 -18.38 -12.31 20.35
N LEU A 194 -18.71 -11.70 19.21
CA LEU A 194 -19.94 -12.05 18.48
C LEU A 194 -19.78 -13.39 17.77
N SER A 195 -20.39 -14.45 18.31
CA SER A 195 -20.44 -15.81 17.71
C SER A 195 -19.08 -16.46 17.40
N GLU A 196 -19.04 -17.79 17.36
CA GLU A 196 -17.81 -18.56 17.08
C GLU A 196 -17.17 -18.22 15.70
N ASN A 197 -17.92 -17.59 14.80
CA ASN A 197 -17.50 -17.24 13.44
C ASN A 197 -17.01 -15.79 13.27
N MET A 198 -17.22 -14.91 14.26
CA MET A 198 -16.80 -13.50 14.24
C MET A 198 -16.09 -13.13 15.54
N LYS A 199 -14.86 -13.63 15.73
CA LYS A 199 -13.96 -13.17 16.80
C LYS A 199 -13.59 -11.70 16.55
N GLN A 200 -14.40 -10.79 17.05
CA GLN A 200 -14.31 -9.33 16.87
C GLN A 200 -14.33 -8.66 18.24
N GLN A 201 -13.69 -7.50 18.39
CA GLN A 201 -13.76 -6.70 19.61
C GLN A 201 -14.69 -5.50 19.35
N ILE A 202 -15.76 -5.41 20.12
CA ILE A 202 -16.72 -4.31 20.06
C ILE A 202 -16.54 -3.49 21.33
N ILE A 203 -16.17 -2.22 21.15
CA ILE A 203 -16.00 -1.27 22.24
C ILE A 203 -17.20 -0.32 22.18
N PRO A 204 -18.15 -0.42 23.12
CA PRO A 204 -19.22 0.56 23.20
C PRO A 204 -18.60 1.90 23.61
N GLU A 205 -18.69 2.89 22.75
CA GLU A 205 -18.21 4.24 23.04
C GLU A 205 -19.09 5.27 22.37
N ASP A 206 -19.33 6.35 23.10
CA ASP A 206 -20.09 7.55 22.77
C ASP A 206 -21.51 7.30 22.23
N ALA A 207 -22.49 7.71 23.04
CA ALA A 207 -23.87 7.89 22.61
C ALA A 207 -23.93 8.92 21.48
N VAL A 208 -23.81 8.47 20.23
CA VAL A 208 -24.29 9.26 19.09
C VAL A 208 -25.75 9.59 19.41
N PRO A 209 -26.13 10.88 19.45
CA PRO A 209 -27.45 11.29 19.92
C PRO A 209 -28.49 10.47 19.17
N LYS A 210 -29.27 9.70 19.93
CA LYS A 210 -30.29 8.78 19.42
C LYS A 210 -31.13 9.55 18.39
N MET A 211 -30.88 9.36 17.09
CA MET A 211 -31.80 9.82 16.07
C MET A 211 -33.06 8.98 16.26
N ASN A 212 -34.03 9.53 17.00
CA ASN A 212 -35.34 8.96 17.29
C ASN A 212 -35.37 7.61 18.05
N ASN A 213 -34.36 7.28 18.87
CA ASN A 213 -34.28 6.01 19.62
C ASN A 213 -34.34 4.72 18.77
N GLN A 214 -34.05 4.78 17.47
CA GLN A 214 -34.17 3.64 16.57
C GLN A 214 -32.83 3.00 16.15
N VAL A 215 -31.71 3.70 16.37
CA VAL A 215 -30.39 3.25 15.92
C VAL A 215 -29.35 3.49 17.01
N LEU A 216 -28.57 2.45 17.33
CA LEU A 216 -27.36 2.50 18.14
C LEU A 216 -26.14 2.62 17.22
N CYS A 217 -25.15 3.40 17.65
CA CYS A 217 -23.83 3.47 17.03
C CYS A 217 -22.81 3.02 18.06
N VAL A 218 -21.96 2.06 17.71
CA VAL A 218 -20.88 1.55 18.58
C VAL A 218 -19.58 1.51 17.79
N LYS A 219 -18.43 1.69 18.46
CA LYS A 219 -17.13 1.50 17.83
C LYS A 219 -16.86 0.01 17.65
N TYR A 220 -16.20 -0.32 16.55
CA TYR A 220 -15.95 -1.66 16.11
C TYR A 220 -14.48 -1.79 15.75
N ARG A 221 -13.84 -2.86 16.23
CA ARG A 221 -12.47 -3.21 15.86
C ARG A 221 -12.40 -4.67 15.45
N ASN A 222 -11.91 -4.91 14.24
CA ASN A 222 -11.65 -6.25 13.76
C ASN A 222 -10.42 -6.85 14.47
N GLY A 223 -10.54 -8.02 15.08
CA GLY A 223 -9.47 -8.65 15.88
C GLY A 223 -8.38 -9.36 15.05
N ILE A 224 -8.23 -9.01 13.77
CA ILE A 224 -7.33 -9.69 12.81
C ILE A 224 -6.14 -8.78 12.44
N THR A 225 -5.56 -8.07 13.42
CA THR A 225 -4.28 -7.37 13.25
C THR A 225 -3.18 -8.05 14.03
#